data_AF-A0A7C5CVC4-F1
#
_entry.id   AF-A0A7C5CVC4-F1
#
_cell.length_a   1.000
_cell.length_b   1.000
_cell.length_c   1.000
_cell.angle_alpha   90.00
_cell.angle_beta   90.00
_cell.angle_gamma   90.00
#
_symmetry.space_group_name_H-M   'P 1'
#
loop_
_entity.id
_entity.type
_entity.pdbx_description
1 polymer ?
#
loop_
_entity_poly.entity_id
_entity_poly.type
_entity_poly.pdbx_seq_one_letter_code
_entity_poly.pdbx_strand_id
1 'polypeptide(L)'
;MKNDILSNAIKQITKALELSEPSGFMLSYDFSDIWIDISLEKNEYGEWDEKNRIYTISMSKQKAKHFLSSIPDLITEVYEDDERLYVQLSEEEWQSIQDLLLDII
;
A
#
# COMPACT_ATOMS: atom_id res chain seq x y z
N MET A 1 2.79 -2.84 26.83
CA MET A 1 2.33 -2.07 25.66
C MET A 1 3.50 -1.93 24.71
N LYS A 2 3.55 -2.72 23.64
CA LYS A 2 4.42 -2.37 22.51
C LYS A 2 3.81 -1.08 21.98
N ASN A 3 4.52 0.04 22.15
CA ASN A 3 4.09 1.32 21.61
C ASN A 3 3.69 1.11 20.16
N ASP A 4 2.49 1.55 19.80
CA ASP A 4 1.98 1.53 18.43
C ASP A 4 2.87 2.46 17.60
N ILE A 5 3.91 1.88 17.00
CA ILE A 5 4.99 2.58 16.29
C ILE A 5 4.41 3.37 15.13
N LEU A 6 3.40 2.82 14.46
CA LEU A 6 2.74 3.43 13.31
C LEU A 6 1.93 4.65 13.73
N SER A 7 1.08 4.52 14.75
CA SER A 7 0.33 5.66 15.30
C SER A 7 1.24 6.79 15.77
N ASN A 8 2.36 6.45 16.41
CA ASN A 8 3.35 7.44 16.83
C ASN A 8 4.04 8.11 15.63
N ALA A 9 4.41 7.35 14.60
CA ALA A 9 5.00 7.89 13.37
C ALA A 9 4.03 8.84 12.65
N ILE A 10 2.77 8.44 12.46
CA ILE A 10 1.75 9.28 11.82
C ILE A 10 1.56 10.57 12.62
N LYS A 11 1.45 10.50 13.95
CA LYS A 11 1.34 11.69 14.81
C LYS A 11 2.55 12.63 14.70
N GLN A 12 3.75 12.08 14.57
CA GLN A 12 4.96 12.89 14.40
C GLN A 12 4.98 13.56 13.03
N ILE A 13 4.61 12.85 11.96
CA ILE A 13 4.52 13.39 10.60
C ILE A 13 3.47 14.50 10.54
N THR A 14 2.25 14.25 11.03
CA THR A 14 1.16 15.24 11.00
C THR A 14 1.51 16.48 11.81
N LYS A 15 2.12 16.31 12.98
CA LYS A 15 2.62 17.43 13.79
C LYS A 15 3.71 18.22 13.08
N ALA A 16 4.67 17.55 12.44
CA ALA A 16 5.75 18.23 11.73
C ALA A 16 5.26 19.04 10.52
N LEU A 17 4.15 18.60 9.91
CA LEU A 17 3.50 19.27 8.79
C LEU A 17 2.39 20.24 9.21
N GLU A 18 2.17 20.45 10.51
CA GLU A 18 1.10 21.29 11.07
C GLU A 18 -0.31 20.90 10.58
N LEU A 19 -0.53 19.60 10.35
CA LEU A 19 -1.80 19.06 9.89
C LEU A 19 -2.70 18.65 11.04
N SER A 20 -4.01 18.72 10.82
CA SER A 20 -4.99 18.10 11.70
C SER A 20 -4.79 16.58 11.75
N GLU A 21 -5.23 15.96 12.83
CA GLU A 21 -5.16 14.50 12.95
C GLU A 21 -6.03 13.84 11.85
N PRO A 22 -5.45 12.97 11.01
CA PRO A 22 -6.18 12.40 9.89
C PRO A 22 -7.07 11.23 10.30
N SER A 23 -8.10 10.97 9.48
CA SER A 23 -8.93 9.76 9.53
C SER A 23 -8.34 8.61 8.70
N GLY A 24 -7.48 8.93 7.72
CA GLY A 24 -6.78 7.98 6.88
C GLY A 24 -5.35 8.45 6.60
N PHE A 25 -4.43 7.51 6.46
CA PHE A 25 -3.04 7.79 6.16
C PHE A 25 -2.56 6.87 5.03
N MET A 26 -1.83 7.43 4.08
CA MET A 26 -1.25 6.70 2.97
C MET A 26 0.24 7.01 2.90
N LEU A 27 1.05 5.96 2.80
CA LEU A 27 2.48 6.06 2.56
C LEU A 27 2.77 5.54 1.15
N SER A 28 3.27 6.44 0.29
CA SER A 28 3.63 6.13 -1.09
C SER A 28 5.14 6.00 -1.22
N TYR A 29 5.61 4.87 -1.76
CA TYR A 29 6.98 4.65 -2.19
C TYR A 29 7.06 4.64 -3.71
N ASP A 30 7.86 5.54 -4.28
CA ASP A 30 8.08 5.65 -5.71
C ASP A 30 9.43 5.04 -6.11
N PHE A 31 9.38 4.01 -6.95
CA PHE A 31 10.52 3.36 -7.59
C PHE A 31 10.40 3.45 -9.11
N SER A 32 10.86 4.58 -9.67
CA SER A 32 10.88 4.83 -11.11
C SER A 32 9.49 4.80 -11.75
N ASP A 33 9.02 3.66 -12.25
CA ASP A 33 7.69 3.50 -12.86
C ASP A 33 6.74 2.66 -12.01
N ILE A 34 7.19 2.15 -10.86
CA ILE A 34 6.42 1.36 -9.90
C ILE A 34 6.18 2.21 -8.66
N TRP A 35 4.92 2.39 -8.25
CA TRP A 35 4.58 3.00 -6.97
C TRP A 35 3.91 1.98 -6.06
N ILE A 36 4.23 2.04 -4.78
CA ILE A 36 3.69 1.18 -3.74
C ILE A 36 3.04 2.07 -2.70
N ASP A 37 1.72 2.02 -2.63
CA ASP A 37 0.93 2.74 -1.66
C ASP A 37 0.48 1.80 -0.55
N ILE A 38 0.73 2.20 0.70
CA ILE A 38 0.24 1.51 1.90
C ILE A 38 -0.76 2.43 2.58
N SER A 39 -2.03 2.06 2.50
CA SER A 39 -3.15 2.84 3.03
C SER A 39 -3.69 2.20 4.29
N LEU A 40 -4.01 3.04 5.29
CA LEU A 40 -4.70 2.65 6.50
C LEU A 40 -5.73 3.69 6.92
N GLU A 41 -6.83 3.24 7.51
CA GLU A 41 -7.90 4.09 8.01
C GLU A 41 -8.15 3.83 9.49
N LYS A 42 -8.75 4.81 10.16
CA LYS A 42 -9.27 4.62 11.51
C LYS A 42 -10.60 3.88 11.44
N ASN A 43 -10.80 2.94 12.37
CA ASN A 43 -12.08 2.30 12.59
C ASN A 43 -13.10 3.27 13.22
N GLU A 44 -14.32 2.79 13.46
CA GLU A 44 -15.41 3.56 14.08
C GLU A 44 -15.09 4.09 15.49
N TYR A 45 -14.09 3.52 16.17
CA TYR A 45 -13.61 3.94 17.49
C TYR A 45 -12.46 4.96 17.42
N GLY A 46 -12.01 5.33 16.22
CA GLY A 46 -10.90 6.26 16.01
C GLY A 46 -9.51 5.63 16.18
N GLU A 47 -9.43 4.30 16.27
CA GLU A 47 -8.17 3.55 16.35
C GLU A 47 -7.72 3.15 14.94
N TRP A 48 -6.41 3.15 14.68
CA TRP A 48 -5.89 2.70 13.40
C TRP A 48 -6.19 1.22 13.20
N ASP A 49 -6.86 0.88 12.10
CA ASP A 49 -7.15 -0.51 11.77
C ASP A 49 -5.92 -1.16 11.13
N GLU A 50 -4.97 -1.56 11.97
CA GLU A 50 -3.72 -2.15 11.51
C GLU A 50 -3.89 -3.46 10.73
N LYS A 51 -5.04 -4.13 10.86
CA LYS A 51 -5.32 -5.42 10.21
C LYS A 51 -5.93 -5.27 8.81
N ASN A 52 -6.50 -4.11 8.52
CA ASN A 52 -7.15 -3.81 7.25
C ASN A 52 -6.33 -2.80 6.44
N ARG A 53 -5.01 -2.99 6.42
CA ARG A 53 -4.13 -2.23 5.51
C ARG A 53 -4.39 -2.66 4.08
N ILE A 54 -4.46 -1.68 3.20
CA ILE A 54 -4.59 -1.91 1.77
C ILE A 54 -3.26 -1.58 1.12
N TYR A 55 -2.74 -2.53 0.36
CA TYR A 55 -1.50 -2.38 -0.39
C TYR A 55 -1.84 -2.22 -1.87
N THR A 56 -1.44 -1.12 -2.48
CA THR A 56 -1.67 -0.87 -3.90
C THR A 56 -0.34 -0.76 -4.61
N ILE A 57 -0.11 -1.61 -5.59
CA ILE A 57 1.05 -1.53 -6.48
C ILE A 57 0.55 -0.95 -7.80
N SER A 58 1.01 0.24 -8.15
CA SER A 58 0.76 0.83 -9.46
C SER A 58 1.99 0.73 -10.33
N MET A 59 1.82 0.36 -11.59
CA MET A 59 2.93 0.29 -12.55
C MET A 59 2.47 0.54 -13.98
N SER A 60 3.42 0.84 -14.87
CA SER A 60 3.14 0.96 -16.29
C SER A 60 2.53 -0.35 -16.84
N LYS A 61 1.58 -0.25 -17.79
CA LYS A 61 0.96 -1.44 -18.42
C LYS A 61 1.98 -2.40 -19.05
N GLN A 62 3.12 -1.87 -19.49
CA GLN A 62 4.21 -2.68 -20.04
C GLN A 62 4.82 -3.60 -18.98
N LYS A 63 5.12 -3.09 -17.77
CA LYS A 63 5.63 -3.90 -16.66
C LYS A 63 4.57 -4.80 -16.03
N ALA A 64 3.33 -4.32 -15.95
CA ALA A 64 2.22 -5.05 -15.36
C ALA A 64 1.99 -6.43 -15.97
N LYS A 65 2.15 -6.58 -17.29
CA LYS A 65 1.95 -7.87 -17.97
C LYS A 65 2.85 -8.98 -17.45
N HIS A 66 4.11 -8.66 -17.14
CA HIS A 66 5.05 -9.64 -16.60
C HIS A 66 4.75 -9.92 -15.12
N PHE A 67 4.48 -8.87 -14.34
CA PHE A 67 4.13 -9.01 -12.94
C PHE A 67 2.89 -9.88 -12.71
N LEU A 68 1.78 -9.59 -13.38
CA LEU A 68 0.53 -10.34 -13.25
C LEU A 68 0.67 -11.82 -13.64
N SER A 69 1.54 -12.12 -14.61
CA SER A 69 1.82 -13.51 -15.00
C SER A 69 2.56 -14.31 -13.92
N SER A 70 3.24 -13.62 -13.00
CA SER A 70 3.99 -14.22 -11.89
C SER A 70 3.16 -14.40 -10.62
N ILE A 71 1.94 -13.84 -10.57
CA ILE A 71 1.02 -13.93 -9.42
C ILE A 71 -0.38 -14.50 -9.78
N PRO A 72 -0.48 -15.53 -10.65
CA PRO A 72 -1.75 -15.93 -11.28
C PRO A 72 -2.82 -16.44 -10.30
N ASP A 73 -2.43 -16.83 -9.09
CA ASP A 73 -3.31 -17.48 -8.10
C ASP A 73 -3.75 -16.54 -6.94
N LEU A 74 -3.35 -15.27 -6.95
CA LEU A 74 -3.83 -14.30 -5.96
C LEU A 74 -5.21 -13.75 -6.32
N ILE A 75 -6.10 -13.61 -5.34
CA ILE A 75 -7.43 -12.98 -5.51
C ILE A 75 -7.24 -11.47 -5.50
N THR A 76 -6.70 -10.97 -6.61
CA THR A 76 -6.25 -9.59 -6.69
C THR A 76 -7.31 -8.69 -7.31
N GLU A 77 -7.62 -7.58 -6.66
CA GLU A 77 -8.41 -6.52 -7.29
C GLU A 77 -7.50 -5.71 -8.22
N VAL A 78 -7.78 -5.76 -9.53
CA VAL A 78 -6.97 -5.08 -10.54
C VAL A 78 -7.79 -3.98 -11.21
N TYR A 79 -7.25 -2.77 -11.21
CA TYR A 79 -7.79 -1.60 -11.90
C TYR A 79 -6.80 -1.11 -12.95
N GLU A 80 -7.29 -0.43 -13.98
CA GLU A 80 -6.43 0.19 -14.98
C GLU A 80 -6.98 1.54 -15.42
N ASP A 81 -6.08 2.48 -15.72
CA ASP A 81 -6.37 3.70 -16.47
C ASP A 81 -5.71 3.60 -17.87
N ASP A 82 -5.57 4.70 -18.60
CA ASP A 82 -4.98 4.67 -19.94
C ASP A 82 -3.50 4.21 -19.95
N GLU A 83 -2.72 4.53 -18.91
CA GLU A 83 -1.26 4.36 -18.85
C GLU A 83 -0.79 3.30 -17.84
N ARG A 84 -1.53 3.14 -16.74
CA ARG A 84 -1.12 2.37 -15.57
C ARG A 84 -2.13 1.27 -15.22
N LEU A 85 -1.59 0.28 -14.52
CA LEU A 85 -2.35 -0.78 -13.89
C LEU A 85 -2.09 -0.72 -12.38
N TYR A 86 -3.15 -0.91 -11.61
CA TYR A 86 -3.17 -0.85 -10.16
C TYR A 86 -3.59 -2.20 -9.63
N VAL A 87 -2.78 -2.77 -8.76
CA VAL A 87 -2.95 -4.08 -8.15
C VAL A 87 -3.17 -3.86 -6.67
N GLN A 88 -4.39 -4.09 -6.21
CA GLN A 88 -4.76 -3.93 -4.82
C GLN A 88 -4.76 -5.29 -4.11
N LEU A 89 -4.08 -5.34 -2.97
CA LEU A 89 -3.75 -6.55 -2.24
C LEU A 89 -4.13 -6.38 -0.77
N SER A 90 -4.63 -7.48 -0.19
CA SER A 90 -4.69 -7.65 1.25
C SER A 90 -3.30 -7.79 1.87
N GLU A 91 -3.20 -7.73 3.20
CA GLU A 91 -1.92 -7.93 3.90
C GLU A 91 -1.33 -9.33 3.66
N GLU A 92 -2.17 -10.37 3.66
CA GLU A 92 -1.72 -11.75 3.41
C GLU A 92 -1.11 -11.91 2.01
N GLU A 93 -1.80 -11.35 1.02
CA GLU A 93 -1.36 -11.32 -0.37
C GLU A 93 -0.07 -10.55 -0.55
N TRP A 94 0.03 -9.35 0.03
CA TRP A 94 1.24 -8.53 0.03
C TRP A 94 2.46 -9.31 0.57
N GLN A 95 2.30 -9.99 1.72
CA GLN A 95 3.38 -10.78 2.31
C GLN A 95 3.83 -11.93 1.40
N SER A 96 2.91 -12.53 0.64
CA SER A 96 3.22 -13.64 -0.28
C SER A 96 4.03 -13.24 -1.52
N ILE A 97 4.03 -11.95 -1.87
CA ILE A 97 4.68 -11.44 -3.10
C ILE A 97 5.83 -10.46 -2.85
N GLN A 98 6.15 -10.14 -1.58
CA GLN A 98 7.19 -9.15 -1.24
C GLN A 98 8.54 -9.46 -1.89
N ASP A 99 8.97 -10.72 -1.87
CA ASP A 99 10.24 -11.14 -2.48
C ASP A 99 10.21 -10.94 -4.00
N LEU A 100 9.07 -11.21 -4.65
CA LEU A 100 8.90 -11.03 -6.09
C LEU A 100 8.90 -9.55 -6.50
N LEU A 101 8.41 -8.66 -5.65
CA LEU A 101 8.45 -7.22 -5.89
C LEU A 101 9.87 -6.68 -5.94
N LEU A 102 10.75 -7.17 -5.06
CA LEU A 102 12.15 -6.79 -5.03
C LEU A 102 12.89 -7.19 -6.31
N ASP A 103 12.46 -8.25 -6.99
CA ASP A 103 13.03 -8.68 -8.27
C ASP A 103 12.59 -7.81 -9.46
N ILE A 104 11.53 -7.01 -9.30
CA ILE A 104 10.91 -6.21 -10.39
C ILE A 104 11.27 -4.71 -10.27
N ILE A 105 11.63 -4.27 -9.06
CA ILE A 105 12.17 -2.93 -8.75
C ILE A 105 13.63 -2.84 -9.20
#